data_AF-A0A077JGB3-F1
#
_entry.id   AF-A0A077JGB3-F1
#
_cell.length_a   1.000
_cell.length_b   1.000
_cell.length_c   1.000
_cell.angle_alpha   90.00
_cell.angle_beta   90.00
_cell.angle_gamma   90.00
#
_symmetry.space_group_name_H-M   'P 1'
#
loop_
_entity.id
_entity.type
_entity.pdbx_description
1 polymer ?
#
loop_
_entity_poly.entity_id
_entity_poly.type
_entity_poly.pdbx_seq_one_letter_code
_entity_poly.pdbx_strand_id
1 'polypeptide(L)'
;MALVCVTTIANAQTVRQPNLEERAASPNLGDSSPSQSGTIVGIISGPYGSVLFVKLEDNTKLRFHHPGTSIDQGDRIFVFQKNGEYFLLESATPE
;
A
#
# COMPACT_ATOMS: atom_id res chain seq x y z
N MET A 1 3.00 -39.97 30.72
CA MET A 1 3.97 -39.87 29.61
C MET A 1 3.55 -38.70 28.74
N ALA A 2 4.37 -37.66 28.62
CA ALA A 2 4.08 -36.49 27.79
C ALA A 2 4.87 -36.62 26.48
N LEU A 3 4.17 -36.60 25.35
CA LEU A 3 4.77 -36.70 24.02
C LEU A 3 5.13 -35.27 23.56
N VAL A 4 6.42 -34.96 23.47
CA VAL A 4 6.90 -33.68 22.92
C VAL A 4 7.09 -33.88 21.42
N CYS A 5 6.21 -33.29 20.62
CA CYS A 5 6.37 -33.23 19.17
C CYS A 5 7.24 -32.01 18.82
N VAL A 6 8.40 -32.24 18.23
CA VAL A 6 9.24 -31.19 17.65
C VAL A 6 8.87 -31.07 16.17
N THR A 7 8.25 -29.95 15.79
CA THR A 7 8.01 -29.60 14.39
C THR A 7 9.08 -28.63 13.89
N THR A 8 9.64 -28.92 12.72
CA THR A 8 10.65 -28.06 12.09
C THR A 8 9.94 -26.91 11.37
N ILE A 9 10.34 -25.67 11.67
CA ILE A 9 9.86 -24.48 10.97
C ILE A 9 10.59 -24.41 9.64
N ALA A 10 9.88 -24.57 8.52
CA ALA A 10 10.44 -24.34 7.20
C ALA A 10 10.46 -22.83 6.91
N ASN A 11 11.64 -22.29 6.57
CA ASN A 11 11.76 -20.91 6.10
C ASN A 11 11.09 -20.77 4.73
N ALA A 12 10.16 -19.82 4.60
CA ALA A 12 9.61 -19.46 3.31
C ALA A 12 10.70 -18.79 2.45
N GLN A 13 10.95 -19.32 1.27
CA GLN A 13 11.87 -18.72 0.31
C GLN A 13 11.12 -17.64 -0.47
N THR A 14 11.57 -16.38 -0.33
CA THR A 14 11.10 -15.29 -1.19
C THR A 14 11.69 -15.49 -2.58
N VAL A 15 10.87 -15.98 -3.51
CA VAL A 15 11.21 -15.97 -4.94
C VAL A 15 11.22 -14.51 -5.39
N ARG A 16 12.38 -14.00 -5.82
CA ARG A 16 12.44 -12.70 -6.50
C ARG A 16 11.64 -12.82 -7.80
N GLN A 17 10.55 -12.07 -7.91
CA GLN A 17 9.87 -11.91 -9.18
C GLN A 17 10.86 -11.28 -10.17
N PRO A 18 11.04 -11.85 -11.37
CA PRO A 18 11.80 -11.19 -12.41
C PRO A 18 11.09 -9.89 -12.75
N ASN A 19 11.87 -8.81 -12.76
CA ASN A 19 11.53 -7.44 -13.13
C ASN A 19 10.42 -7.44 -14.20
N LEU A 20 9.17 -7.22 -13.78
CA LEU A 20 8.16 -6.78 -14.72
C LEU A 20 8.55 -5.33 -15.00
N GLU A 21 9.01 -5.07 -16.23
CA GLU A 21 9.22 -3.72 -16.71
C GLU A 21 8.08 -2.84 -16.21
N GLU A 22 8.44 -1.86 -15.39
CA GLU A 22 7.56 -0.82 -14.91
C GLU A 22 7.10 -0.03 -16.12
N ARG A 23 6.07 -0.56 -16.79
CA ARG A 23 5.23 0.24 -17.65
C ARG A 23 4.52 1.16 -16.66
N ALA A 24 5.10 2.34 -16.45
CA ALA A 24 4.42 3.51 -15.95
C ALA A 24 3.24 3.77 -16.90
N ALA A 25 2.17 3.01 -16.71
CA ALA A 25 0.88 3.33 -17.26
C ALA A 25 0.46 4.54 -16.45
N SER A 26 0.78 5.74 -16.94
CA SER A 26 0.01 6.93 -16.58
C SER A 26 -1.45 6.53 -16.79
N PRO A 27 -2.25 6.35 -15.72
CA PRO A 27 -3.63 6.00 -15.93
C PRO A 27 -4.22 7.19 -16.67
N ASN A 28 -4.64 6.98 -17.92
CA ASN A 28 -5.51 7.92 -18.59
C ASN A 28 -6.72 8.09 -17.64
N LEU A 29 -6.76 9.22 -16.94
CA LEU A 29 -7.83 9.66 -16.03
C LEU A 29 -9.08 10.05 -16.85
N GLY A 30 -9.47 9.17 -17.77
CA GLY A 30 -10.80 9.17 -18.37
C GLY A 30 -11.74 8.42 -17.43
N ASP A 31 -12.88 9.03 -17.16
CA ASP A 31 -13.98 8.56 -16.31
C ASP A 31 -13.79 8.72 -14.78
N SER A 32 -13.98 9.97 -14.34
CA SER A 32 -14.95 10.42 -13.32
C SER A 32 -15.35 9.50 -12.15
N SER A 33 -14.47 8.60 -11.71
CA SER A 33 -14.68 7.94 -10.41
C SER A 33 -14.22 8.92 -9.31
N PRO A 34 -15.05 9.19 -8.29
CA PRO A 34 -14.75 10.22 -7.30
C PRO A 34 -13.49 9.84 -6.52
N SER A 35 -12.48 10.70 -6.57
CA SER A 35 -11.33 10.59 -5.66
C SER A 35 -11.80 10.93 -4.25
N GLN A 36 -11.48 10.06 -3.30
CA GLN A 36 -11.78 10.25 -1.89
C GLN A 36 -10.52 10.67 -1.11
N SER A 37 -10.68 11.57 -0.15
CA SER A 37 -9.58 11.94 0.73
C SER A 37 -9.35 10.87 1.80
N GLY A 38 -8.08 10.61 2.12
CA GLY A 38 -7.67 9.68 3.16
C GLY A 38 -6.54 10.24 4.01
N THR A 39 -6.43 9.77 5.25
CA THR A 39 -5.34 10.12 6.16
C THR A 39 -4.50 8.89 6.44
N ILE A 40 -3.18 9.05 6.41
CA ILE A 40 -2.26 7.99 6.80
C ILE A 40 -2.25 7.86 8.31
N VAL A 41 -2.70 6.71 8.80
CA VAL A 41 -2.81 6.40 10.24
C VAL A 41 -1.71 5.49 10.75
N GLY A 42 -0.88 4.94 9.84
CA GLY A 42 0.27 4.13 10.21
C GLY A 42 1.15 3.81 9.01
N ILE A 43 2.44 3.62 9.28
CA ILE A 43 3.46 3.32 8.28
C ILE A 43 4.35 2.20 8.82
N ILE A 44 4.65 1.20 7.99
CA ILE A 44 5.69 0.21 8.26
C ILE A 44 6.73 0.32 7.14
N SER A 45 7.89 0.88 7.45
CA SER A 45 8.98 1.07 6.49
C SER A 45 9.91 -0.14 6.46
N GLY A 46 10.41 -0.48 5.27
CA GLY A 46 11.39 -1.54 5.05
C GLY A 46 12.37 -1.21 3.92
N PRO A 47 13.33 -2.10 3.63
CA PRO A 47 14.37 -1.86 2.62
C PRO A 47 13.86 -1.81 1.17
N TYR A 48 12.60 -2.19 0.92
CA TYR A 48 11.98 -2.26 -0.41
C TYR A 48 10.77 -1.34 -0.55
N GLY A 49 10.63 -0.38 0.36
CA GLY A 49 9.49 0.53 0.43
C GLY A 49 8.73 0.42 1.75
N SER A 50 7.55 1.02 1.79
CA SER A 50 6.71 1.17 2.96
C SER A 50 5.32 0.59 2.73
N VAL A 51 4.73 0.04 3.79
CA VAL A 51 3.31 -0.29 3.83
C VAL A 51 2.57 0.85 4.53
N LEU A 52 1.63 1.47 3.82
CA LEU A 52 0.82 2.57 4.31
C LEU A 52 -0.55 2.04 4.76
N PHE A 53 -0.98 2.46 5.95
CA PHE A 53 -2.35 2.27 6.42
C PHE A 53 -3.10 3.58 6.30
N VAL A 54 -4.13 3.60 5.44
CA VAL A 54 -4.91 4.79 5.13
C VAL A 54 -6.31 4.62 5.72
N LYS A 55 -6.80 5.65 6.39
CA LYS A 55 -8.18 5.75 6.84
C LYS A 55 -8.91 6.77 5.98
N LEU A 56 -9.97 6.33 5.30
CA LEU A 56 -10.88 7.20 4.55
C LEU A 56 -11.90 7.86 5.48
N GLU A 57 -12.60 8.88 4.98
CA GLU A 57 -13.61 9.64 5.73
C GLU A 57 -14.76 8.77 6.27
N ASP A 58 -15.16 7.74 5.53
CA ASP A 58 -16.17 6.75 5.91
C ASP A 58 -15.65 5.72 6.95
N ASN A 59 -14.43 5.91 7.45
CA ASN A 59 -13.67 5.00 8.32
C ASN A 59 -13.19 3.70 7.65
N THR A 60 -13.32 3.56 6.34
CA THR A 60 -12.70 2.45 5.59
C THR A 60 -11.19 2.49 5.78
N LYS A 61 -10.61 1.32 6.07
CA LYS A 61 -9.15 1.16 6.26
C LYS A 61 -8.56 0.44 5.06
N LEU A 62 -7.61 1.09 4.39
CA LEU A 62 -6.92 0.57 3.23
C LEU A 62 -5.44 0.33 3.55
N ARG A 63 -4.83 -0.59 2.81
CA ARG A 63 -3.41 -0.92 2.90
C ARG A 63 -2.78 -0.80 1.52
N PHE A 64 -1.75 0.03 1.41
CA PHE A 64 -1.00 0.23 0.17
C PHE A 64 0.47 -0.15 0.34
N HIS A 65 1.07 -0.66 -0.73
CA HIS A 65 2.52 -0.75 -0.84
C HIS A 65 3.01 0.49 -1.58
N HIS A 66 4.01 1.16 -1.02
CA HIS A 66 4.56 2.40 -1.55
C HIS A 66 6.08 2.26 -1.66
N PRO A 67 6.69 2.44 -2.85
CA PRO A 67 8.13 2.18 -3.02
C PRO A 67 9.02 3.22 -2.33
N GLY A 68 8.52 4.41 -2.03
CA GLY A 68 9.28 5.48 -1.37
C GLY A 68 9.10 5.55 0.15
N THR A 69 9.89 6.42 0.78
CA THR A 69 9.84 6.71 2.22
C THR A 69 9.43 8.15 2.54
N SER A 70 9.15 8.97 1.52
CA SER A 70 8.81 10.39 1.65
C SER A 70 7.33 10.63 1.98
N ILE A 71 6.81 9.87 2.94
CA ILE A 71 5.42 9.93 3.38
C ILE A 71 5.41 9.77 4.90
N ASP A 72 4.69 10.66 5.57
CA ASP A 72 4.61 10.71 7.02
C ASP A 72 3.20 10.35 7.52
N GLN A 73 3.16 9.90 8.77
CA GLN A 73 1.89 9.64 9.44
C GLN A 73 1.16 10.97 9.66
N GLY A 74 -0.12 11.01 9.32
CA GLY A 74 -0.94 12.23 9.35
C GLY A 74 -1.09 12.90 7.99
N ASP A 75 -0.29 12.52 6.99
CA ASP A 75 -0.42 13.04 5.64
C ASP A 75 -1.80 12.74 5.06
N ARG A 76 -2.30 13.72 4.30
CA ARG A 76 -3.51 13.59 3.49
C ARG A 76 -3.14 13.11 2.12
N ILE A 77 -3.86 12.10 1.65
CA ILE A 77 -3.71 11.53 0.32
C ILE A 77 -5.06 11.48 -0.38
N PHE A 78 -5.03 11.29 -1.70
CA PHE A 78 -6.21 10.96 -2.46
C PHE A 78 -6.20 9.48 -2.82
N VAL A 79 -7.35 8.84 -2.71
CA VAL A 79 -7.55 7.46 -3.14
C VAL A 79 -8.62 7.47 -4.21
N PHE A 80 -8.32 6.84 -5.33
CA PHE A 80 -9.26 6.68 -6.43
C PHE A 80 -9.74 5.23 -6.47
N GLN A 81 -11.05 5.01 -6.61
CA GLN A 81 -11.63 3.68 -6.74
C GLN A 81 -12.01 3.41 -8.20
N LYS A 82 -11.56 2.29 -8.75
CA LYS A 82 -11.96 1.83 -10.09
C LYS A 82 -12.15 0.33 -10.08
N ASN A 83 -13.30 -0.12 -10.61
CA ASN A 83 -13.66 -1.55 -10.69
C ASN A 83 -13.57 -2.29 -9.34
N GLY A 84 -13.86 -1.60 -8.23
CA GLY A 84 -13.79 -2.17 -6.88
C GLY A 84 -12.38 -2.19 -6.27
N GLU A 85 -11.36 -1.79 -7.02
CA GLU A 85 -9.98 -1.65 -6.54
C GLU A 85 -9.68 -0.21 -6.15
N TYR A 86 -8.81 -0.03 -5.15
CA TYR A 86 -8.37 1.28 -4.69
C TYR A 86 -6.94 1.54 -5.16
N PHE A 87 -6.71 2.75 -5.66
CA PHE A 87 -5.42 3.23 -6.14
C PHE A 87 -5.00 4.45 -5.34
N LEU A 88 -3.75 4.45 -4.88
CA LEU A 88 -3.15 5.58 -4.19
C LEU A 88 -2.80 6.68 -5.23
N LEU A 89 -3.34 7.88 -5.05
CA LEU A 89 -2.87 9.09 -5.73
C LEU A 89 -2.06 9.90 -4.71
N GLU A 90 -0.74 9.90 -4.88
CA GLU A 90 0.14 10.78 -4.13
C GLU A 90 -0.07 12.22 -4.62
N SER A 91 -0.73 13.06 -3.81
CA SER A 91 -0.66 14.51 -4.00
C SER A 91 0.47 15.05 -3.15
N ALA A 92 1.66 15.21 -3.74
CA ALA A 92 2.69 16.05 -3.15
C ALA A 92 2.27 17.52 -3.27
N THR A 93 1.85 18.15 -2.17
CA THR A 93 2.20 19.53 -1.71
C THR A 93 1.18 20.06 -0.68
N PRO A 94 1.70 20.78 0.33
CA PRO A 94 1.51 22.22 0.31
C PRO A 94 2.86 22.96 0.36
N GLU A 95 2.93 24.08 -0.36
CA GLU A 95 3.93 25.14 -0.12
C GLU A 95 3.79 25.73 1.30
#